data_AF-A0A1V2W849-F1
#
_entry.id   AF-A0A1V2W849-F1
#
_cell.length_a   1.000
_cell.length_b   1.000
_cell.length_c   1.000
_cell.angle_alpha   90.00
_cell.angle_beta   90.00
_cell.angle_gamma   90.00
#
_symmetry.space_group_name_H-M   'P 1'
#
loop_
_entity.id
_entity.type
_entity.pdbx_description
1 polymer ?
#
loop_
_entity_poly.entity_id
_entity_poly.type
_entity_poly.pdbx_seq_one_letter_code
_entity_poly.pdbx_strand_id
1 'polypeptide(L)'
;HVQRDSDDAVRLTVPTAEHRDFVYGVRVTAKSAAAFLVREAAEPDEARAHVYGIVTFFEDGRLGYDVEYLRGDEVIADVLRQYERYVSLAADKRTHLLSRAPGHATEAE
;
A
#
# COMPACT_ATOMS: atom_id res chain seq x y z
N HIS A 1 4.24 -8.55 -11.65
CA HIS A 1 3.53 -9.85 -11.48
C HIS A 1 2.52 -9.77 -10.35
N VAL A 2 1.51 -10.65 -10.34
CA VAL A 2 0.52 -10.76 -9.25
C VAL A 2 0.79 -12.02 -8.43
N GLN A 3 0.77 -11.91 -7.11
CA GLN A 3 1.01 -13.01 -6.17
C GLN A 3 -0.08 -13.04 -5.09
N ARG A 4 -0.44 -14.24 -4.66
CA ARG A 4 -1.16 -14.48 -3.39
C ARG A 4 -0.11 -14.78 -2.33
N ASP A 5 -0.09 -14.02 -1.24
CA ASP A 5 0.97 -14.09 -0.22
C ASP A 5 0.56 -15.02 0.94
N SER A 6 -0.67 -14.84 1.42
CA SER A 6 -1.39 -15.73 2.34
C SER A 6 -2.83 -15.93 1.83
N ASP A 7 -3.62 -16.79 2.47
CA ASP A 7 -5.05 -17.00 2.10
C ASP A 7 -5.87 -15.69 2.10
N ASP A 8 -5.37 -14.67 2.79
CA ASP A 8 -6.06 -13.39 3.01
C ASP A 8 -5.45 -12.20 2.25
N ALA A 9 -4.43 -12.40 1.41
CA ALA A 9 -3.74 -11.28 0.75
C ALA A 9 -3.33 -11.53 -0.70
N VAL A 10 -3.52 -10.50 -1.54
CA VAL A 10 -3.07 -10.44 -2.93
C VAL A 10 -2.24 -9.19 -3.15
N ARG A 11 -1.13 -9.32 -3.89
CA ARG A 11 -0.27 -8.19 -4.25
C ARG A 11 0.07 -8.16 -5.72
N LEU A 12 0.06 -6.95 -6.29
CA LEU A 12 0.64 -6.62 -7.58
C LEU A 12 2.00 -5.96 -7.34
N THR A 13 3.04 -6.54 -7.95
CA THR A 13 4.40 -6.02 -7.87
C THR A 13 4.88 -5.61 -9.26
N VAL A 14 5.44 -4.41 -9.40
CA VAL A 14 6.20 -3.99 -10.58
C VAL A 14 7.67 -3.82 -10.17
N PRO A 15 8.54 -4.78 -10.56
CA PRO A 15 9.95 -4.75 -10.19
C PRO A 15 10.68 -3.53 -10.75
N THR A 16 11.60 -2.96 -9.96
CA THR A 16 12.42 -1.83 -10.42
C THR A 16 13.90 -2.06 -10.10
N ALA A 17 14.81 -1.71 -11.02
CA ALA A 17 16.24 -1.96 -10.86
C ALA A 17 16.94 -0.95 -9.93
N GLU A 18 16.54 0.33 -9.98
CA GLU A 18 17.21 1.42 -9.25
C GLU A 18 16.45 1.88 -8.00
N HIS A 19 15.23 1.41 -7.78
CA HIS A 19 14.31 1.88 -6.72
C HIS A 19 13.65 0.68 -6.04
N ARG A 20 13.00 0.94 -4.88
CA ARG A 20 12.09 -0.04 -4.28
C ARG A 20 11.01 -0.44 -5.28
N ASP A 21 10.55 -1.68 -5.20
CA ASP A 21 9.50 -2.14 -6.09
C ASP A 21 8.21 -1.34 -5.86
N PHE A 22 7.39 -1.25 -6.90
CA PHE A 22 6.02 -0.80 -6.71
C PHE A 22 5.20 -1.99 -6.24
N VAL A 23 4.64 -1.91 -5.04
CA VAL A 23 3.71 -2.90 -4.51
C VAL A 23 2.38 -2.24 -4.20
N TYR A 24 1.34 -2.75 -4.85
CA TYR A 24 -0.05 -2.50 -4.50
C TYR A 24 -0.64 -3.81 -3.98
N GLY A 25 -0.89 -3.89 -2.68
CA GLY A 25 -1.47 -5.05 -2.03
C GLY A 25 -2.87 -4.76 -1.51
N VAL A 26 -3.68 -5.81 -1.43
CA VAL A 26 -4.95 -5.82 -0.70
C VAL A 26 -4.96 -7.02 0.23
N ARG A 27 -5.50 -6.83 1.45
CA ARG A 27 -5.63 -7.90 2.43
C ARG A 27 -6.98 -7.83 3.13
N VAL A 28 -7.49 -9.00 3.51
CA VAL A 28 -8.64 -9.12 4.40
C VAL A 28 -8.18 -8.73 5.81
N THR A 29 -9.02 -7.98 6.50
CA THR A 29 -8.86 -7.64 7.91
C THR A 29 -10.10 -8.05 8.67
N ALA A 30 -9.92 -8.63 9.84
CA ALA A 30 -10.99 -8.93 10.77
C ALA A 30 -10.96 -7.90 11.90
N LYS A 31 -12.13 -7.37 12.25
CA LYS A 31 -12.33 -6.53 13.44
C LYS A 31 -13.53 -7.04 14.20
N SER A 32 -13.44 -7.06 15.52
CA SER A 32 -14.56 -7.46 16.36
C SER A 32 -15.73 -6.50 16.18
N ALA A 33 -16.92 -7.07 15.95
CA ALA A 33 -18.16 -6.34 15.82
C ALA A 33 -18.43 -5.53 17.08
N ALA A 34 -19.08 -4.37 16.91
CA ALA A 34 -19.49 -3.54 18.03
C ALA A 34 -20.33 -4.37 19.02
N ALA A 35 -19.94 -4.35 20.29
CA ALA A 35 -20.72 -4.95 21.37
C ALA A 35 -21.73 -3.90 21.85
N PHE A 36 -23.02 -4.25 21.81
CA PHE A 36 -24.09 -3.37 22.26
C PHE A 36 -24.57 -3.73 23.66
N LEU A 37 -24.31 -4.96 24.11
CA LEU A 37 -24.57 -5.42 25.47
C LEU A 37 -23.28 -5.56 26.27
N VAL A 38 -23.35 -5.24 27.57
CA VAL A 38 -22.20 -5.39 28.50
C VAL A 38 -21.67 -6.82 28.54
N ARG A 39 -22.57 -7.81 28.41
CA ARG A 39 -22.17 -9.23 28.32
C ARG A 39 -21.33 -9.52 27.09
N GLU A 40 -21.71 -8.97 25.92
CA GLU A 40 -20.97 -9.17 24.66
C GLU A 40 -19.58 -8.51 24.70
N ALA A 41 -19.46 -7.36 25.38
CA ALA A 41 -18.20 -6.67 25.55
C ALA A 41 -17.23 -7.42 26.49
N ALA A 42 -17.75 -8.30 27.34
CA ALA A 42 -16.97 -9.11 28.28
C ALA A 42 -16.49 -10.45 27.68
N GLU A 43 -17.00 -10.84 26.50
CA GLU A 43 -16.55 -12.05 25.81
C GLU A 43 -15.12 -11.86 25.23
N PRO A 44 -14.30 -12.93 25.20
CA PRO A 44 -13.01 -12.90 24.53
C PRO A 44 -13.17 -12.61 23.03
N ASP A 45 -12.16 -11.98 22.43
CA ASP A 45 -12.22 -11.46 21.06
C ASP A 45 -12.58 -12.54 20.04
N GLU A 46 -12.00 -13.74 20.19
CA GLU A 46 -12.26 -14.93 19.37
C GLU A 46 -13.73 -15.39 19.40
N ALA A 47 -14.46 -15.13 20.49
CA ALA A 47 -15.86 -15.50 20.66
C ALA A 47 -16.83 -14.40 20.19
N ARG A 48 -16.33 -13.20 19.87
CA ARG A 48 -17.14 -12.10 19.34
C ARG A 48 -17.38 -12.28 17.85
N ALA A 49 -18.54 -11.83 17.38
CA ALA A 49 -18.78 -11.72 15.96
C ALA A 49 -17.72 -10.79 15.33
N HIS A 50 -17.22 -11.13 14.14
CA HIS A 50 -16.24 -10.32 13.43
C HIS A 50 -16.87 -9.67 12.19
N VAL A 51 -16.45 -8.44 11.93
CA VAL A 51 -16.68 -7.72 10.68
C VAL A 51 -15.40 -7.80 9.87
N TYR A 52 -15.52 -8.26 8.63
CA TYR A 52 -14.41 -8.35 7.69
C TYR A 52 -14.42 -7.15 6.77
N GLY A 53 -13.24 -6.60 6.50
CA GLY A 53 -13.04 -5.53 5.52
C GLY A 53 -11.80 -5.80 4.68
N ILE A 54 -11.69 -5.12 3.54
CA ILE A 54 -10.56 -5.28 2.62
C ILE A 54 -9.79 -3.96 2.60
N VAL A 55 -8.51 -4.00 2.97
CA VAL A 55 -7.67 -2.80 3.02
C VAL A 55 -6.44 -2.94 2.13
N THR A 56 -6.04 -1.82 1.53
CA THR A 56 -4.78 -1.76 0.77
C THR A 56 -3.56 -1.84 1.70
N PHE A 57 -2.41 -2.20 1.12
CA PHE A 57 -1.11 -2.03 1.74
C PHE A 57 -0.05 -1.73 0.67
N PHE A 58 1.02 -1.05 1.07
CA PHE A 58 2.07 -0.57 0.17
C PHE A 58 3.45 -0.85 0.75
N GLU A 59 4.44 -1.07 -0.12
CA GLU A 59 5.83 -1.32 0.30
C GLU A 59 6.47 -0.12 1.03
N ASP A 60 6.00 1.10 0.76
CA ASP A 60 6.51 2.32 1.38
C ASP A 60 5.93 2.60 2.78
N GLY A 61 5.16 1.67 3.34
CA GLY A 61 4.61 1.75 4.70
C GLY A 61 3.47 2.76 4.86
N ARG A 62 2.93 3.30 3.76
CA ARG A 62 1.75 4.16 3.81
C ARG A 62 0.55 3.42 4.42
N LEU A 63 -0.28 4.19 5.13
CA LEU A 63 -1.53 3.67 5.68
C LEU A 63 -2.43 3.23 4.52
N GLY A 64 -2.93 2.00 4.62
CA GLY A 64 -3.94 1.47 3.72
C GLY A 64 -5.30 2.13 3.90
N TYR A 65 -6.15 1.94 2.92
CA TYR A 65 -7.54 2.36 2.93
C TYR A 65 -8.45 1.24 2.47
N ASP A 66 -9.72 1.34 2.86
CA ASP A 66 -10.75 0.39 2.51
C ASP A 66 -11.09 0.43 1.02
N VAL A 67 -11.25 -0.75 0.41
CA VAL A 67 -11.60 -0.90 -1.01
C VAL A 67 -12.85 -1.77 -1.22
N GLU A 68 -13.59 -2.10 -0.16
CA GLU A 68 -14.76 -2.99 -0.18
C GLU A 68 -15.82 -2.55 -1.18
N TYR A 69 -15.97 -1.24 -1.37
CA TYR A 69 -16.99 -0.64 -2.24
C TYR A 69 -16.50 -0.33 -3.66
N LEU A 70 -15.24 -0.61 -3.98
CA LEU A 70 -14.71 -0.39 -5.33
C LEU A 70 -15.14 -1.51 -6.27
N ARG A 71 -15.66 -1.12 -7.43
CA ARG A 71 -15.84 -2.01 -8.59
C ARG A 71 -14.49 -2.36 -9.20
N GLY A 72 -14.45 -3.40 -10.04
CA GLY A 72 -13.20 -3.88 -10.64
C GLY A 72 -12.46 -2.82 -11.47
N ASP A 73 -13.18 -2.00 -12.22
CA ASP A 73 -12.65 -0.85 -12.96
C ASP A 73 -12.13 0.25 -12.04
N GLU A 74 -12.81 0.50 -10.92
CA GLU A 74 -12.37 1.46 -9.91
C GLU A 74 -11.11 0.99 -9.18
N VAL A 75 -10.96 -0.32 -8.94
CA VAL A 75 -9.71 -0.91 -8.43
C VAL A 75 -8.57 -0.71 -9.44
N ILE A 76 -8.83 -0.94 -10.73
CA ILE A 76 -7.82 -0.70 -11.78
C ILE A 76 -7.42 0.79 -11.80
N ALA A 77 -8.39 1.69 -11.78
CA ALA A 77 -8.13 3.13 -11.75
C ALA A 77 -7.33 3.56 -10.52
N ASP A 78 -7.62 2.98 -9.36
CA ASP A 78 -6.88 3.24 -8.13
C ASP A 78 -5.43 2.72 -8.21
N VAL A 79 -5.22 1.50 -8.72
CA VAL A 79 -3.88 0.94 -8.96
C VAL A 79 -3.07 1.85 -9.88
N LEU A 80 -3.66 2.32 -10.98
CA LEU A 80 -3.01 3.24 -11.92
C LEU A 80 -2.64 4.56 -11.24
N ARG A 81 -3.55 5.14 -10.46
CA ARG A 81 -3.27 6.37 -9.70
C ARG A 81 -2.13 6.20 -8.70
N GLN A 82 -2.08 5.07 -8.00
CA GLN A 82 -0.97 4.78 -7.07
C GLN A 82 0.35 4.54 -7.80
N TYR A 83 0.31 3.94 -8.99
CA TYR A 83 1.49 3.76 -9.83
C TYR A 83 2.03 5.10 -10.36
N GLU A 84 1.16 5.98 -10.85
CA GLU A 84 1.54 7.33 -11.26
C GLU A 84 2.21 8.10 -10.11
N ARG A 85 1.61 8.08 -8.92
CA ARG A 85 2.21 8.66 -7.71
C ARG A 85 3.59 8.09 -7.40
N TYR A 86 3.75 6.78 -7.54
CA TYR A 86 5.04 6.11 -7.34
C TYR A 86 6.10 6.61 -8.32
N VAL A 87 5.76 6.72 -9.61
CA VAL A 87 6.66 7.24 -10.65
C VAL A 87 7.05 8.69 -10.36
N SER A 88 6.10 9.55 -10.00
CA SER A 88 6.39 10.95 -9.65
C SER A 88 7.36 11.05 -8.46
N LEU A 89 7.13 10.27 -7.40
CA LEU A 89 7.98 10.28 -6.22
C LEU A 89 9.41 9.77 -6.51
N ALA A 90 9.56 8.80 -7.41
CA ALA A 90 10.87 8.32 -7.86
C ALA A 90 11.62 9.41 -8.64
N ALA A 91 10.94 10.13 -9.54
CA ALA A 91 11.52 11.23 -10.30
C ALA A 91 12.00 12.39 -9.39
N ASP A 92 11.21 12.76 -8.38
CA ASP A 92 11.56 13.80 -7.42
C ASP A 92 12.80 13.44 -6.61
N LYS A 93 12.89 12.20 -6.12
CA LYS A 93 14.07 11.71 -5.38
C LYS A 93 15.34 11.76 -6.24
N ARG A 94 15.25 11.33 -7.50
CA ARG A 94 16.36 11.40 -8.45
C ARG A 94 16.81 12.84 -8.66
N THR A 95 15.87 13.74 -8.86
CA THR A 95 16.14 15.18 -9.05
C THR A 95 16.80 15.78 -7.80
N HIS A 96 16.36 15.39 -6.62
CA HIS A 96 16.95 15.85 -5.35
C HIS A 96 18.36 15.27 -5.08
N LEU A 97 18.68 14.08 -5.59
CA LEU A 97 20.05 13.55 -5.57
C LEU A 97 20.96 14.31 -6.54
N LEU A 98 20.48 14.59 -7.74
CA LEU A 98 21.22 15.35 -8.76
C LEU A 98 21.51 16.79 -8.31
N SER A 99 20.56 17.46 -7.66
CA SER A 99 20.75 18.84 -7.17
C SER A 99 21.75 18.95 -6.00
N ARG A 100 22.07 17.83 -5.34
CA ARG A 100 23.07 17.75 -4.26
C ARG A 100 24.43 17.27 -4.72
N ALA A 101 24.59 16.87 -5.99
CA ALA A 101 25.89 16.52 -6.53
C ALA A 101 26.75 17.80 -6.59
N PRO A 102 28.00 17.76 -6.08
CA PRO A 102 28.91 18.90 -6.22
C PRO A 102 29.04 19.27 -7.70
N GLY A 103 28.94 20.56 -8.02
CA GLY A 103 29.26 21.03 -9.36
C GLY A 103 30.71 20.67 -9.67
N HIS A 104 30.94 19.90 -10.73
CA HIS A 104 32.30 19.65 -11.22
C HIS A 104 32.88 21.00 -11.65
N ALA A 105 33.84 21.53 -10.89
CA ALA A 105 34.72 22.56 -11.39
C ALA A 105 35.59 21.88 -12.45
N THR A 106 35.30 22.13 -13.72
CA THR A 106 36.26 21.87 -14.80
C THR A 106 37.48 22.74 -14.50
N GLU A 107 38.56 22.10 -14.07
CA GLU A 107 39.88 22.72 -14.03
C GLU A 107 40.18 23.22 -15.45
N ALA A 108 40.25 24.54 -15.59
CA ALA A 108 40.76 25.20 -16.77
C ALA A 108 42.29 25.14 -16.70
N GLU A 109 42.91 24.45 -17.66
CA GLU A 109 44.32 24.67 -18.06
C GLU A 109 44.47 26.01 -18.77
#